data_AF-A0A9E4KUG3-F1
#
_entry.id   AF-A0A9E4KUG3-F1
#
_cell.length_a   1.000
_cell.length_b   1.000
_cell.length_c   1.000
_cell.angle_alpha   90.00
_cell.angle_beta   90.00
_cell.angle_gamma   90.00
#
_symmetry.space_group_name_H-M   'P 1'
#
loop_
_entity.id
_entity.type
_entity.pdbx_description
1 polymer ?
#
loop_
_entity_poly.entity_id
_entity_poly.type
_entity_poly.pdbx_seq_one_letter_code
_entity_poly.pdbx_strand_id
1 'polypeptide(L)'
;MPKLLIYLIQAVVLCLVVITGFAYLTWLERKLIARFQVRIGPNRAGPFGLLQPAADAVKAMFKEEYIPGHVDKFVYVLAPMLALAPALIVWAVIPIAKGVPAMGDVNIGFLWILAITGVESFGVILAGWSSNNNYSLLGALRSAAQMISYEIPLGLFLVSIAMLGGTFSLVELVETPRAPWEWIWIWLAFPFFFTSILAETNRSPFDLPETENELVAGFFTEYGGMKFSMFMMAEYINMITTSTVVSTLFFGGWQGPLADRYIWLGPVYLFIKVLALLFLFIWIRASVSRPRFDQLMRFNWKFMIPAGLVYLTVSAVITVFLK
;
A
#
# COMPACT_ATOMS: atom_id res chain seq x y z
N MET A 1 31.37 -14.74 -7.98
CA MET A 1 30.30 -14.28 -7.07
C MET A 1 29.49 -13.23 -7.79
N PRO A 2 28.28 -13.48 -8.32
CA PRO A 2 27.66 -12.38 -9.03
C PRO A 2 26.19 -12.16 -8.69
N LYS A 3 25.27 -12.96 -9.23
CA LYS A 3 23.84 -12.58 -9.22
C LYS A 3 23.22 -12.56 -7.84
N LEU A 4 23.48 -13.57 -7.01
CA LEU A 4 22.87 -13.67 -5.67
C LEU A 4 23.37 -12.56 -4.74
N LEU A 5 24.65 -12.20 -4.83
CA LEU A 5 25.21 -11.07 -4.07
C LEU A 5 24.65 -9.72 -4.55
N ILE A 6 24.50 -9.53 -5.86
CA ILE A 6 23.89 -8.32 -6.43
C ILE A 6 22.43 -8.20 -5.97
N TYR A 7 21.65 -9.28 -6.06
CA TYR A 7 20.26 -9.29 -5.56
C TYR A 7 20.19 -9.04 -4.07
N LEU A 8 21.12 -9.58 -3.27
CA LEU A 8 21.16 -9.34 -1.83
C LEU A 8 21.47 -7.86 -1.52
N ILE A 9 22.43 -7.26 -2.22
CA ILE A 9 22.73 -5.83 -2.09
C ILE A 9 21.52 -4.98 -2.49
N GLN A 10 20.87 -5.31 -3.62
CA GLN A 10 19.65 -4.63 -4.06
C GLN A 10 18.52 -4.76 -3.03
N ALA A 11 18.34 -5.94 -2.42
CA ALA A 11 17.33 -6.18 -1.39
C ALA A 11 17.57 -5.26 -0.19
N VAL A 12 18.81 -5.21 0.29
CA VAL A 12 19.19 -4.40 1.45
C VAL A 12 19.00 -2.92 1.15
N VAL A 13 19.46 -2.45 -0.02
CA VAL A 13 19.28 -1.05 -0.45
C VAL A 13 17.80 -0.70 -0.55
N LEU A 14 16.99 -1.57 -1.15
CA LEU A 14 15.55 -1.35 -1.30
C LEU A 14 14.86 -1.29 0.06
N CYS A 15 15.18 -2.23 0.96
CA CYS A 15 14.66 -2.21 2.33
C CYS A 15 15.03 -0.92 3.04
N LEU A 16 16.27 -0.46 2.94
CA LEU A 16 16.71 0.81 3.54
C LEU A 16 15.97 2.01 2.95
N VAL A 17 15.76 2.06 1.63
CA VAL A 17 15.03 3.14 0.96
C VAL A 17 13.56 3.16 1.40
N VAL A 18 12.91 2.00 1.47
CA VAL A 18 11.50 1.90 1.87
C VAL A 18 11.33 2.19 3.37
N ILE A 19 12.25 1.71 4.21
CA ILE A 19 12.28 1.98 5.65
C ILE A 19 12.46 3.48 5.93
N THR A 20 13.41 4.12 5.24
CA THR A 20 13.59 5.57 5.36
C THR A 20 12.41 6.33 4.76
N GLY A 21 11.82 5.82 3.68
CA GLY A 21 10.62 6.33 3.03
C GLY A 21 9.43 6.41 3.99
N PHE A 22 9.10 5.31 4.71
CA PHE A 22 8.00 5.35 5.69
C PHE A 22 8.31 6.35 6.80
N ALA A 23 9.55 6.38 7.31
CA ALA A 23 9.92 7.25 8.42
C ALA A 23 9.66 8.72 8.07
N TYR A 24 10.08 9.16 6.88
CA TYR A 24 9.81 10.53 6.42
C TYR A 24 8.38 10.75 5.95
N LEU A 25 7.66 9.71 5.51
CA LEU A 25 6.23 9.82 5.21
C LEU A 25 5.42 10.15 6.47
N THR A 26 5.73 9.54 7.62
CA THR A 26 5.06 9.89 8.88
C THR A 26 5.28 11.36 9.27
N TRP A 27 6.48 11.89 9.02
CA TRP A 27 6.78 13.31 9.22
C TRP A 27 6.02 14.20 8.24
N LEU A 28 6.01 13.84 6.96
CA LEU A 28 5.31 14.56 5.90
C LEU A 28 3.81 14.64 6.22
N GLU A 29 3.20 13.53 6.60
CA GLU A 29 1.80 13.46 6.97
C GLU A 29 1.47 14.36 8.16
N ARG A 30 2.24 14.29 9.25
CA ARG A 30 2.04 15.18 10.42
C ARG A 30 2.10 16.65 10.02
N LYS A 31 3.00 17.00 9.09
CA LYS A 31 3.15 18.37 8.61
C LYS A 31 1.98 18.80 7.73
N LEU A 32 1.57 17.97 6.77
CA LEU A 32 0.47 18.27 5.84
C LEU A 32 -0.88 18.36 6.57
N ILE A 33 -1.20 17.41 7.44
CA ILE A 33 -2.43 17.44 8.25
C ILE A 33 -2.46 18.70 9.12
N ALA A 34 -1.34 19.07 9.74
CA ALA A 34 -1.25 20.31 10.50
C ALA A 34 -1.57 21.55 9.64
N ARG A 35 -1.07 21.61 8.40
CA ARG A 35 -1.39 22.70 7.46
C ARG A 35 -2.86 22.75 7.09
N PHE A 36 -3.49 21.61 6.80
CA PHE A 36 -4.94 21.55 6.54
C PHE A 36 -5.76 22.06 7.74
N GLN A 37 -5.29 21.81 8.96
CA GLN A 37 -5.94 22.20 10.21
C GLN A 37 -5.51 23.59 10.72
N VAL A 38 -4.80 24.39 9.91
CA VAL A 38 -4.30 25.73 10.28
C VAL A 38 -3.48 25.72 11.58
N ARG A 39 -2.73 24.64 11.82
CA ARG A 39 -1.77 24.53 12.91
C ARG A 39 -0.37 24.20 12.41
N ILE A 40 0.62 24.36 13.27
CA ILE A 40 2.00 24.11 12.92
C ILE A 40 2.35 22.65 13.24
N GLY A 41 2.92 21.96 12.26
CA GLY A 41 3.40 20.58 12.42
C GLY A 41 4.68 20.48 13.27
N PRO A 42 5.35 19.31 13.25
CA PRO A 42 6.59 19.10 13.99
C PRO A 42 7.68 20.13 13.62
N ASN A 43 8.12 20.92 14.61
CA ASN A 43 9.08 22.02 14.43
C ASN A 43 10.28 21.99 15.40
N ARG A 44 10.36 21.00 16.30
CA ARG A 44 11.30 20.99 17.44
C ARG A 44 12.47 20.03 17.26
N ALA A 45 12.23 18.80 16.80
CA ALA A 45 13.28 17.79 16.63
C ALA A 45 14.08 18.07 15.34
N GLY A 46 15.10 18.92 15.44
CA GLY A 46 15.95 19.34 14.32
C GLY A 46 15.33 20.42 13.42
N PRO A 47 16.07 20.89 12.39
CA PRO A 47 15.55 21.90 11.45
C PRO A 47 14.29 21.35 10.77
N PHE A 48 13.19 22.12 10.82
CA PHE A 48 11.87 21.74 10.29
C PHE A 48 11.29 20.41 10.85
N GLY A 49 11.77 19.91 11.98
CA GLY A 49 11.32 18.66 12.58
C GLY A 49 11.83 17.38 11.90
N LEU A 50 12.86 17.46 11.06
CA LEU A 50 13.38 16.33 10.29
C LEU A 50 13.95 15.18 11.13
N LEU A 51 14.35 15.43 12.38
CA LEU A 51 14.84 14.41 13.30
C LEU A 51 13.71 13.75 14.10
N GLN A 52 12.44 14.14 13.90
CA GLN A 52 11.31 13.56 14.60
C GLN A 52 11.18 12.04 14.35
N PRO A 53 11.28 11.52 13.11
CA PRO A 53 11.19 10.08 12.87
C PRO A 53 12.31 9.29 13.56
N ALA A 54 13.53 9.86 13.62
CA ALA A 54 14.65 9.25 14.34
C ALA A 54 14.38 9.18 15.85
N ALA A 55 13.81 10.24 16.44
CA ALA A 55 13.40 10.23 17.85
C ALA A 55 12.30 9.20 18.13
N ASP A 56 11.33 9.06 17.22
CA ASP A 56 10.25 8.07 17.33
C ASP A 56 10.79 6.64 17.21
N ALA A 57 11.78 6.40 16.33
CA ALA A 57 12.45 5.10 16.20
C ALA A 57 13.24 4.72 17.45
N VAL A 58 14.05 5.64 17.99
CA VAL A 58 14.79 5.42 19.25
C VAL A 58 13.80 5.12 20.38
N LYS A 59 12.71 5.89 20.48
CA LYS A 59 11.65 5.63 21.45
C LYS A 59 11.08 4.22 21.29
N ALA A 60 10.76 3.79 20.08
CA ALA A 60 10.20 2.47 19.83
C ALA A 60 11.15 1.33 20.22
N MET A 61 12.45 1.48 19.96
CA MET A 61 13.47 0.48 20.28
C MET A 61 13.74 0.33 21.78
N PHE A 62 13.73 1.43 22.53
CA PHE A 62 13.98 1.42 23.98
C PHE A 62 12.70 1.33 24.82
N LYS A 63 11.52 1.35 24.19
CA LYS A 63 10.26 1.17 24.89
C LYS A 63 10.14 -0.29 25.33
N GLU A 64 9.86 -0.47 26.62
CA GLU A 64 9.66 -1.79 27.21
C GLU A 64 8.64 -2.61 26.43
N GLU A 65 9.05 -3.82 26.07
CA GLU A 65 8.23 -4.76 25.32
C GLU A 65 7.62 -5.78 26.28
N TYR A 66 6.32 -5.60 26.57
CA TYR A 66 5.57 -6.53 27.39
C TYR A 66 4.90 -7.60 26.52
N ILE A 67 5.03 -8.87 26.89
CA ILE A 67 4.28 -9.98 26.28
C ILE A 67 3.29 -10.47 27.33
N PRO A 68 1.97 -10.28 27.14
CA PRO A 68 0.98 -10.70 28.12
C PRO A 68 1.00 -12.22 28.33
N GLY A 69 0.72 -12.69 29.55
CA GLY A 69 0.80 -14.13 29.86
C GLY A 69 -0.27 -15.00 29.19
N HIS A 70 -1.34 -14.39 28.68
CA HIS A 70 -2.51 -15.07 28.12
C HIS A 70 -2.50 -15.19 26.59
N VAL A 71 -1.47 -14.64 25.92
CA VAL A 71 -1.36 -14.67 24.44
C VAL A 71 -0.65 -15.93 23.95
N ASP A 72 -0.96 -16.35 22.72
CA ASP A 72 -0.14 -17.34 22.01
C ASP A 72 1.17 -16.69 21.59
N LYS A 73 2.26 -16.98 22.30
CA LYS A 73 3.56 -16.32 22.13
C LYS A 73 4.14 -16.50 20.72
N PHE A 74 3.96 -17.65 20.10
CA PHE A 74 4.55 -17.93 18.80
C PHE A 74 3.87 -17.08 17.72
N VAL A 75 2.53 -17.12 17.70
CA VAL A 75 1.75 -16.39 16.70
C VAL A 75 1.80 -14.88 16.96
N TYR A 76 1.82 -14.46 18.22
CA TYR A 76 1.90 -13.05 18.62
C TYR A 76 3.22 -12.39 18.17
N VAL A 77 4.35 -13.11 18.18
CA VAL A 77 5.62 -12.57 17.66
C VAL A 77 5.69 -12.65 16.13
N LEU A 78 5.09 -13.67 15.53
CA LEU A 78 5.10 -13.88 14.08
C LEU A 78 4.19 -12.92 13.32
N ALA A 79 3.04 -12.54 13.88
CA ALA A 79 2.03 -11.73 13.19
C ALA A 79 2.55 -10.37 12.66
N PRO A 80 3.31 -9.56 13.43
CA PRO A 80 3.90 -8.33 12.92
C PRO A 80 4.90 -8.57 11.77
N MET A 81 5.61 -9.70 11.79
CA MET A 81 6.54 -10.07 10.70
C MET A 81 5.79 -10.43 9.42
N LEU A 82 4.66 -11.13 9.56
CA LEU A 82 3.78 -11.48 8.44
C LEU A 82 3.04 -10.29 7.84
N ALA A 83 2.82 -9.21 8.61
CA ALA A 83 2.31 -7.95 8.05
C ALA A 83 3.41 -7.18 7.30
N LEU A 84 4.63 -7.12 7.85
CA LEU A 84 5.73 -6.34 7.27
C LEU A 84 6.39 -6.97 6.04
N ALA A 85 6.62 -8.29 6.06
CA ALA A 85 7.37 -8.95 5.00
C ALA A 85 6.70 -8.82 3.61
N PRO A 86 5.37 -9.05 3.46
CA PRO A 86 4.67 -8.83 2.20
C PRO A 86 4.85 -7.42 1.65
N ALA A 87 4.69 -6.40 2.51
CA ALA A 87 4.81 -5.00 2.13
C ALA A 87 6.20 -4.65 1.56
N LEU A 88 7.26 -5.35 1.98
CA LEU A 88 8.61 -5.21 1.43
C LEU A 88 8.82 -6.04 0.15
N ILE A 89 8.28 -7.26 0.08
CA ILE A 89 8.52 -8.19 -1.04
C ILE A 89 7.85 -7.71 -2.34
N VAL A 90 6.71 -7.02 -2.26
CA VAL A 90 6.01 -6.48 -3.45
C VAL A 90 6.92 -5.57 -4.28
N TRP A 91 7.81 -4.82 -3.64
CA TRP A 91 8.74 -3.92 -4.32
C TRP A 91 9.70 -4.60 -5.29
N ALA A 92 9.94 -5.91 -5.15
CA ALA A 92 10.91 -6.64 -5.97
C ALA A 92 10.57 -6.59 -7.48
N VAL A 93 9.28 -6.46 -7.83
CA VAL A 93 8.77 -6.55 -9.21
C VAL A 93 8.45 -5.18 -9.81
N ILE A 94 8.52 -4.10 -9.02
CA ILE A 94 8.16 -2.76 -9.49
C ILE A 94 9.22 -2.22 -10.47
N PRO A 95 8.82 -1.71 -11.66
CA PRO A 95 9.74 -1.09 -12.60
C PRO A 95 10.15 0.32 -12.15
N ILE A 96 11.44 0.51 -11.84
CA ILE A 96 11.97 1.80 -11.34
C ILE A 96 12.50 2.67 -12.48
N ALA A 97 13.07 2.06 -13.52
CA ALA A 97 13.57 2.75 -14.71
C ALA A 97 13.52 1.83 -15.95
N LYS A 98 13.84 2.39 -17.12
CA LYS A 98 13.87 1.68 -18.42
C LYS A 98 14.69 0.41 -18.37
N GLY A 99 14.07 -0.75 -18.61
CA GLY A 99 14.72 -2.06 -18.55
C GLY A 99 15.36 -2.43 -17.20
N VAL A 100 15.06 -1.69 -16.12
CA VAL A 100 15.59 -1.95 -14.77
C VAL A 100 14.41 -2.23 -13.82
N PRO A 101 13.98 -3.50 -13.71
CA PRO A 101 13.14 -3.91 -12.60
C PRO A 101 13.91 -3.71 -11.28
N ALA A 102 13.18 -3.45 -10.18
CA ALA A 102 13.79 -3.23 -8.87
C ALA A 102 14.72 -4.37 -8.45
N MET A 103 14.33 -5.62 -8.70
CA MET A 103 15.17 -6.80 -8.46
C MET A 103 15.04 -7.84 -9.57
N GLY A 104 13.85 -8.09 -10.11
CA GLY A 104 13.67 -9.02 -11.22
C GLY A 104 12.33 -8.84 -11.92
N ASP A 105 12.35 -8.93 -13.24
CA ASP A 105 11.11 -8.99 -14.01
C ASP A 105 10.54 -10.40 -13.93
N VAL A 106 9.30 -10.49 -13.45
CA VAL A 106 8.56 -11.74 -13.34
C VAL A 106 7.46 -11.66 -14.38
N ASN A 107 7.39 -12.65 -15.27
CA ASN A 107 6.37 -12.73 -16.32
C ASN A 107 4.93 -12.69 -15.76
N ILE A 108 4.76 -12.90 -14.45
CA ILE A 108 3.49 -12.94 -13.74
C ILE A 108 3.44 -11.84 -12.66
N GLY A 109 3.99 -10.65 -12.94
CA GLY A 109 4.13 -9.57 -11.96
C GLY A 109 2.81 -9.13 -11.30
N PHE A 110 1.68 -9.17 -12.02
CA PHE A 110 0.38 -8.86 -11.43
C PHE A 110 -0.12 -9.90 -10.44
N LEU A 111 -0.02 -11.20 -10.78
CA LEU A 111 -0.46 -12.24 -9.84
C LEU A 111 0.48 -12.32 -8.64
N TRP A 112 1.75 -11.93 -8.81
CA TRP A 112 2.69 -11.77 -7.70
C TRP A 112 2.23 -10.71 -6.71
N ILE A 113 1.84 -9.51 -7.18
CA ILE A 113 1.31 -8.46 -6.30
C ILE A 113 0.09 -8.98 -5.53
N LEU A 114 -0.91 -9.51 -6.24
CA LEU A 114 -2.15 -10.02 -5.64
C LEU A 114 -1.90 -11.16 -4.63
N ALA A 115 -1.00 -12.09 -4.95
CA ALA A 115 -0.69 -13.20 -4.05
C ALA A 115 -0.03 -12.71 -2.75
N ILE A 116 0.82 -11.70 -2.83
CA ILE A 116 1.56 -11.21 -1.67
C ILE A 116 0.72 -10.27 -0.82
N THR A 117 -0.08 -9.39 -1.42
CA THR A 117 -1.04 -8.54 -0.69
C THR A 117 -2.02 -9.38 0.13
N GLY A 118 -2.48 -10.50 -0.43
CA GLY A 118 -3.34 -11.44 0.30
C GLY A 118 -2.68 -12.02 1.57
N VAL A 119 -1.35 -12.19 1.60
CA VAL A 119 -0.62 -12.69 2.79
C VAL A 119 -0.66 -11.69 3.95
N GLU A 120 -0.68 -10.38 3.66
CA GLU A 120 -0.73 -9.33 4.69
C GLU A 120 -1.99 -9.43 5.55
N SER A 121 -3.14 -9.79 4.94
CA SER A 121 -4.41 -9.97 5.65
C SER A 121 -4.34 -11.06 6.73
N PHE A 122 -3.55 -12.12 6.51
CA PHE A 122 -3.31 -13.15 7.51
C PHE A 122 -2.52 -12.61 8.70
N GLY A 123 -1.58 -11.69 8.48
CA GLY A 123 -0.85 -11.00 9.56
C GLY A 123 -1.81 -10.31 10.52
N VAL A 124 -2.82 -9.61 9.99
CA VAL A 124 -3.85 -8.90 10.77
C VAL A 124 -4.75 -9.88 11.54
N ILE A 125 -5.23 -10.95 10.90
CA ILE A 125 -6.10 -11.96 11.54
C ILE A 125 -5.35 -12.65 12.69
N LEU A 126 -4.12 -13.10 12.43
CA LEU A 126 -3.29 -13.79 13.41
C LEU A 126 -2.91 -12.86 14.57
N ALA A 127 -2.73 -11.56 14.30
CA ALA A 127 -2.48 -10.58 15.35
C ALA A 127 -3.65 -10.50 16.34
N GLY A 128 -4.88 -10.37 15.84
CA GLY A 128 -6.08 -10.30 16.67
C GLY A 128 -6.40 -11.61 17.41
N TRP A 129 -6.17 -12.76 16.75
CA TRP A 129 -6.42 -14.07 17.37
C TRP A 129 -5.39 -14.42 18.45
N SER A 130 -4.10 -14.19 18.19
CA SER A 130 -3.03 -14.48 19.17
C SER A 130 -3.13 -13.64 20.44
N SER A 131 -3.75 -12.46 20.34
CA SER A 131 -3.97 -11.53 21.45
C SER A 131 -4.94 -12.08 22.51
N ASN A 132 -5.71 -13.15 22.20
CA ASN A 132 -6.64 -13.81 23.13
C ASN A 132 -7.57 -12.83 23.89
N ASN A 133 -7.97 -11.76 23.19
CA ASN A 133 -8.90 -10.73 23.66
C ASN A 133 -10.02 -10.59 22.63
N ASN A 134 -11.27 -10.75 23.07
CA ASN A 134 -12.44 -10.71 22.18
C ASN A 134 -12.57 -9.38 21.43
N TYR A 135 -12.18 -8.25 22.04
CA TYR A 135 -12.22 -6.95 21.37
C TYR A 135 -11.22 -6.85 20.22
N SER A 136 -9.98 -7.28 20.46
CA SER A 136 -8.94 -7.31 19.43
C SER A 136 -9.24 -8.30 18.32
N LEU A 137 -9.82 -9.45 18.66
CA LEU A 137 -10.28 -10.44 17.67
C LEU A 137 -11.39 -9.86 16.77
N LEU A 138 -12.41 -9.21 17.35
CA LEU A 138 -13.48 -8.57 16.57
C LEU A 138 -12.94 -7.45 15.66
N GLY A 139 -11.99 -6.64 16.16
CA GLY A 139 -11.30 -5.62 15.37
C GLY A 139 -10.53 -6.20 14.18
N ALA A 140 -9.75 -7.26 14.42
CA ALA A 140 -9.01 -7.95 13.38
C ALA A 140 -9.92 -8.60 12.33
N LEU A 141 -10.99 -9.30 12.76
CA LEU A 141 -11.94 -9.93 11.84
C LEU A 141 -12.62 -8.92 10.93
N ARG A 142 -12.96 -7.73 11.45
CA ARG A 142 -13.55 -6.65 10.65
C ARG A 142 -12.55 -6.05 9.66
N SER A 143 -11.31 -5.80 10.09
CA SER A 143 -10.23 -5.34 9.21
C SER A 143 -9.98 -6.33 8.09
N ALA A 144 -9.83 -7.61 8.42
CA ALA A 144 -9.57 -8.67 7.45
C ALA A 144 -10.74 -8.84 6.48
N ALA A 145 -11.99 -8.83 6.97
CA ALA A 145 -13.16 -8.88 6.12
C ALA A 145 -13.19 -7.70 5.13
N GLN A 146 -12.79 -6.49 5.57
CA GLN A 146 -12.66 -5.34 4.69
C GLN A 146 -11.55 -5.54 3.64
N MET A 147 -10.32 -5.83 4.07
CA MET A 147 -9.17 -5.98 3.18
C MET A 147 -9.46 -7.02 2.09
N ILE A 148 -9.93 -8.21 2.47
CA ILE A 148 -10.26 -9.30 1.54
C ILE A 148 -11.41 -8.90 0.61
N SER A 149 -12.44 -8.22 1.13
CA SER A 149 -13.59 -7.81 0.31
C SER A 149 -13.18 -6.82 -0.79
N TYR A 150 -12.26 -5.89 -0.48
CA TYR A 150 -11.78 -4.88 -1.42
C TYR A 150 -10.66 -5.35 -2.34
N GLU A 151 -10.04 -6.50 -2.04
CA GLU A 151 -9.11 -7.18 -2.94
C GLU A 151 -9.80 -7.72 -4.20
N ILE A 152 -11.09 -8.12 -4.09
CA ILE A 152 -11.88 -8.62 -5.22
C ILE A 152 -12.03 -7.56 -6.33
N PRO A 153 -12.57 -6.35 -6.10
CA PRO A 153 -12.67 -5.34 -7.15
C PRO A 153 -11.28 -4.89 -7.65
N LEU A 154 -10.25 -4.85 -6.79
CA LEU A 154 -8.87 -4.59 -7.24
C LEU A 154 -8.43 -5.61 -8.28
N GLY A 155 -8.63 -6.90 -8.00
CA GLY A 155 -8.36 -7.98 -8.95
C GLY A 155 -9.11 -7.81 -10.27
N LEU A 156 -10.40 -7.46 -10.22
CA LEU A 156 -11.20 -7.26 -11.44
C LEU A 156 -10.66 -6.11 -12.31
N PHE A 157 -10.34 -4.96 -11.70
CA PHE A 157 -9.75 -3.83 -12.43
C PHE A 157 -8.33 -4.15 -12.94
N LEU A 158 -7.51 -4.87 -12.17
CA LEU A 158 -6.18 -5.29 -12.60
C LEU A 158 -6.24 -6.22 -13.80
N VAL A 159 -7.11 -7.23 -13.77
CA VAL A 159 -7.30 -8.14 -14.91
C VAL A 159 -7.76 -7.35 -16.14
N SER A 160 -8.66 -6.39 -15.97
CA SER A 160 -9.11 -5.52 -17.06
C SER A 160 -7.94 -4.74 -17.72
N ILE A 161 -7.04 -4.18 -16.91
CA ILE A 161 -5.86 -3.46 -17.40
C ILE A 161 -4.86 -4.41 -18.06
N ALA A 162 -4.65 -5.61 -17.50
CA ALA A 162 -3.78 -6.62 -18.08
C ALA A 162 -4.29 -7.12 -19.44
N MET A 163 -5.61 -7.29 -19.60
CA MET A 163 -6.23 -7.66 -20.87
C MET A 163 -6.01 -6.59 -21.96
N LEU A 164 -6.07 -5.30 -21.60
CA LEU A 164 -5.76 -4.22 -22.53
C LEU A 164 -4.26 -4.18 -22.87
N GLY A 165 -3.39 -4.47 -21.90
CA GLY A 165 -1.94 -4.50 -22.07
C GLY A 165 -1.41 -5.70 -22.85
N GLY A 166 -2.11 -6.84 -22.84
CA GLY A 166 -1.69 -8.08 -23.50
C GLY A 166 -0.54 -8.82 -22.81
N THR A 167 -0.10 -8.36 -21.63
CA THR A 167 1.01 -8.93 -20.86
C THR A 167 0.71 -8.90 -19.37
N PHE A 168 1.32 -9.84 -18.64
CA PHE A 168 1.29 -9.88 -17.18
C PHE A 168 2.54 -9.30 -16.51
N SER A 169 3.56 -8.90 -17.29
CA SER A 169 4.74 -8.19 -16.76
C SER A 169 4.44 -6.70 -16.58
N LEU A 170 4.81 -6.15 -15.42
CA LEU A 170 4.71 -4.71 -15.14
C LEU A 170 5.68 -3.89 -15.99
N VAL A 171 6.84 -4.45 -16.33
CA VAL A 171 7.86 -3.77 -17.14
C VAL A 171 7.33 -3.58 -18.55
N GLU A 172 6.90 -4.67 -19.18
CA GLU A 172 6.32 -4.64 -20.53
C GLU A 172 5.05 -3.78 -20.59
N LEU A 173 4.23 -3.82 -19.53
CA LEU A 173 3.02 -3.00 -19.45
C LEU A 173 3.32 -1.49 -19.50
N VAL A 174 4.39 -1.05 -18.83
CA VAL A 174 4.82 0.35 -18.83
C VAL A 174 5.48 0.70 -20.16
N GLU A 175 6.31 -0.18 -20.71
CA GLU A 175 7.08 0.09 -21.93
C GLU A 175 6.23 0.05 -23.21
N THR A 176 5.12 -0.71 -23.22
CA THR A 176 4.24 -0.82 -24.38
C THR A 176 3.56 0.52 -24.68
N PRO A 177 3.77 1.12 -25.86
CA PRO A 177 3.09 2.35 -26.25
C PRO A 177 1.58 2.11 -26.35
N ARG A 178 0.80 2.97 -25.70
CA ARG A 178 -0.66 2.90 -25.68
C ARG A 178 -1.26 4.03 -26.50
N ALA A 179 -2.35 3.72 -27.19
CA ALA A 179 -3.13 4.74 -27.88
C ALA A 179 -3.81 5.69 -26.86
N PRO A 180 -4.08 6.97 -27.21
CA PRO A 180 -4.70 7.92 -26.30
C PRO A 180 -6.05 7.48 -25.72
N TRP A 181 -6.84 6.72 -26.49
CA TRP A 181 -8.13 6.21 -26.03
C TRP A 181 -7.98 5.14 -24.93
N GLU A 182 -6.93 4.33 -24.96
CA GLU A 182 -6.64 3.33 -23.91
C GLU A 182 -6.35 4.02 -22.59
N TRP A 183 -5.62 5.14 -22.62
CA TRP A 183 -5.37 5.94 -21.42
C TRP A 183 -6.67 6.48 -20.83
N ILE A 184 -7.56 7.04 -21.65
CA ILE A 184 -8.85 7.55 -21.16
C ILE A 184 -9.64 6.41 -20.50
N TRP A 185 -9.67 5.23 -21.13
CA TRP A 185 -10.38 4.08 -20.60
C TRP A 185 -9.81 3.59 -19.26
N ILE A 186 -8.48 3.49 -19.14
CA ILE A 186 -7.80 3.13 -17.88
C ILE A 186 -8.09 4.18 -16.80
N TRP A 187 -8.05 5.46 -17.14
CA TRP A 187 -8.34 6.54 -16.19
C TRP A 187 -9.78 6.51 -15.64
N LEU A 188 -10.75 5.95 -16.37
CA LEU A 188 -12.10 5.74 -15.83
C LEU A 188 -12.14 4.76 -14.66
N ALA A 189 -11.23 3.77 -14.61
CA ALA A 189 -11.12 2.85 -13.49
C ALA A 189 -10.39 3.46 -12.29
N PHE A 190 -9.64 4.55 -12.46
CA PHE A 190 -8.79 5.12 -11.40
C PHE A 190 -9.55 5.43 -10.10
N PRO A 191 -10.72 6.10 -10.08
CA PRO A 191 -11.41 6.39 -8.82
C PRO A 191 -11.86 5.13 -8.08
N PHE A 192 -12.32 4.09 -8.80
CA PHE A 192 -12.76 2.82 -8.22
C PHE A 192 -11.58 1.99 -7.70
N PHE A 193 -10.49 2.00 -8.46
CA PHE A 193 -9.25 1.33 -8.06
C PHE A 193 -8.64 1.99 -6.83
N PHE A 194 -8.52 3.32 -6.84
CA PHE A 194 -7.96 4.09 -5.75
C PHE A 194 -8.81 4.01 -4.46
N THR A 195 -10.14 4.01 -4.58
CA THR A 195 -11.02 3.77 -3.42
C THR A 195 -10.85 2.38 -2.84
N SER A 196 -10.56 1.36 -3.67
CA SER A 196 -10.29 0.02 -3.18
C SER A 196 -8.96 -0.09 -2.45
N ILE A 197 -7.91 0.55 -2.96
CA ILE A 197 -6.61 0.62 -2.28
C ILE A 197 -6.70 1.36 -0.95
N LEU A 198 -7.49 2.44 -0.87
CA LEU A 198 -7.70 3.15 0.39
C LEU A 198 -8.31 2.22 1.46
N ALA A 199 -9.23 1.34 1.05
CA ALA A 199 -9.85 0.37 1.94
C ALA A 199 -8.91 -0.80 2.29
N GLU A 200 -8.10 -1.28 1.34
CA GLU A 200 -7.11 -2.33 1.57
C GLU A 200 -6.03 -1.90 2.57
N THR A 201 -5.54 -0.67 2.43
CA THR A 201 -4.49 -0.11 3.33
C THR A 201 -5.00 0.31 4.71
N ASN A 202 -6.27 0.04 5.03
CA ASN A 202 -6.95 0.43 6.27
C ASN A 202 -6.74 1.91 6.65
N ARG A 203 -6.59 2.81 5.68
CA ARG A 203 -6.31 4.22 5.97
C ARG A 203 -7.60 5.03 6.06
N SER A 204 -7.61 6.02 6.95
CA SER A 204 -8.70 7.00 7.05
C SER A 204 -9.04 7.56 5.66
N PRO A 205 -10.32 7.45 5.25
CA PRO A 205 -11.52 7.29 6.07
C PRO A 205 -11.91 5.83 6.42
N PHE A 206 -11.23 4.82 5.89
CA PHE A 206 -11.57 3.39 6.05
C PHE A 206 -10.74 2.69 7.14
N ASP A 207 -10.31 3.43 8.16
CA ASP A 207 -9.51 3.00 9.32
C ASP A 207 -10.37 2.42 10.47
N LEU A 208 -11.18 1.42 10.15
CA LEU A 208 -12.14 0.83 11.09
C LEU A 208 -11.52 0.21 12.36
N PRO A 209 -10.32 -0.40 12.33
CA PRO A 209 -9.70 -0.94 13.54
C PRO A 209 -9.13 0.14 14.46
N GLU A 210 -8.63 1.24 13.91
CA GLU A 210 -8.05 2.37 14.66
C GLU A 210 -9.13 3.29 15.26
N THR A 211 -10.40 3.07 14.93
CA THR A 211 -11.48 3.97 15.34
C THR A 211 -11.72 3.89 16.85
N GLU A 212 -11.29 4.93 17.57
CA GLU A 212 -11.51 5.12 19.02
C GLU A 212 -12.99 5.01 19.42
N ASN A 213 -13.89 5.39 18.51
CA ASN A 213 -15.34 5.37 18.74
C ASN A 213 -15.97 3.97 18.67
N GLU A 214 -15.30 2.96 18.10
CA GLU A 214 -15.89 1.63 17.89
C GLU A 214 -15.13 0.50 18.60
N LEU A 215 -13.84 0.29 18.30
CA LEU A 215 -13.11 -0.93 18.73
C LEU A 215 -11.72 -0.69 19.35
N VAL A 216 -11.45 0.51 19.89
CA VAL A 216 -10.26 0.83 20.71
C VAL A 216 -8.96 0.21 20.17
N ALA A 217 -8.60 0.61 18.95
CA ALA A 217 -7.36 0.20 18.26
C ALA A 217 -7.25 -1.29 17.86
N GLY A 218 -8.33 -2.07 17.89
CA GLY A 218 -8.43 -3.38 17.22
C GLY A 218 -7.29 -4.35 17.58
N PHE A 219 -6.51 -4.79 16.58
CA PHE A 219 -5.41 -5.72 16.80
C PHE A 219 -4.14 -5.06 17.38
N PHE A 220 -4.08 -3.72 17.49
CA PHE A 220 -2.93 -3.03 18.08
C PHE A 220 -2.93 -3.04 19.60
N THR A 221 -4.10 -3.27 20.23
CA THR A 221 -4.32 -3.02 21.66
C THR A 221 -3.34 -3.77 22.58
N GLU A 222 -3.03 -5.01 22.24
CA GLU A 222 -2.12 -5.85 23.04
C GLU A 222 -0.64 -5.68 22.65
N TYR A 223 -0.32 -4.92 21.59
CA TYR A 223 1.05 -4.77 21.10
C TYR A 223 1.73 -3.51 21.66
N GLY A 224 2.91 -3.73 22.25
CA GLY A 224 3.80 -2.66 22.73
C GLY A 224 5.09 -2.54 21.92
N GLY A 225 5.88 -1.52 22.26
CA GLY A 225 7.26 -1.33 21.79
C GLY A 225 7.43 -1.50 20.27
N MET A 226 8.39 -2.36 19.90
CA MET A 226 8.79 -2.61 18.52
C MET A 226 7.70 -3.31 17.70
N LYS A 227 6.96 -4.27 18.26
CA LYS A 227 5.92 -5.01 17.52
C LYS A 227 4.78 -4.11 17.06
N PHE A 228 4.35 -3.16 17.91
CA PHE A 228 3.41 -2.13 17.50
C PHE A 228 3.95 -1.30 16.34
N SER A 229 5.22 -0.85 16.46
CA SER A 229 5.88 -0.09 15.41
C SER A 229 6.02 -0.87 14.10
N MET A 230 6.15 -2.19 14.14
CA MET A 230 6.19 -3.04 12.94
C MET A 230 4.85 -3.05 12.19
N PHE A 231 3.71 -3.11 12.87
CA PHE A 231 2.41 -3.01 12.21
C PHE A 231 2.21 -1.62 11.58
N MET A 232 2.50 -0.54 12.33
CA MET A 232 2.41 0.81 11.77
C MET A 232 3.35 0.98 10.58
N MET A 233 4.59 0.46 10.68
CA MET A 233 5.55 0.46 9.59
C MET A 233 5.02 -0.30 8.38
N ALA A 234 4.39 -1.47 8.57
CA ALA A 234 3.79 -2.24 7.50
C ALA A 234 2.70 -1.43 6.77
N GLU A 235 1.77 -0.80 7.50
CA GLU A 235 0.70 0.02 6.89
C GLU A 235 1.26 1.20 6.07
N TYR A 236 2.26 1.91 6.60
CA TYR A 236 2.89 3.01 5.86
C TYR A 236 3.68 2.53 4.64
N ILE A 237 4.38 1.40 4.75
CA ILE A 237 5.07 0.81 3.60
C ILE A 237 4.05 0.36 2.56
N ASN A 238 2.95 -0.27 2.98
CA ASN A 238 1.89 -0.67 2.08
C ASN A 238 1.27 0.54 1.36
N MET A 239 1.10 1.68 2.04
CA MET A 239 0.67 2.93 1.41
C MET A 239 1.63 3.44 0.32
N ILE A 240 2.95 3.38 0.55
CA ILE A 240 3.94 3.75 -0.47
C ILE A 240 3.92 2.74 -1.62
N THR A 241 3.81 1.46 -1.30
CA THR A 241 3.80 0.35 -2.27
C THR A 241 2.61 0.45 -3.20
N THR A 242 1.40 0.55 -2.65
CA THR A 242 0.16 0.70 -3.43
C THR A 242 0.14 1.99 -4.22
N SER A 243 0.64 3.11 -3.68
CA SER A 243 0.83 4.35 -4.44
C SER A 243 1.76 4.15 -5.64
N THR A 244 2.80 3.33 -5.48
CA THR A 244 3.73 3.00 -6.56
C THR A 244 3.07 2.11 -7.61
N VAL A 245 2.29 1.11 -7.20
CA VAL A 245 1.48 0.27 -8.10
C VAL A 245 0.49 1.12 -8.90
N VAL A 246 -0.25 2.02 -8.26
CA VAL A 246 -1.17 2.96 -8.94
C VAL A 246 -0.43 3.84 -9.95
N SER A 247 0.72 4.39 -9.56
CA SER A 247 1.56 5.19 -10.44
C SER A 247 2.01 4.39 -11.68
N THR A 248 2.40 3.13 -11.51
CA THR A 248 2.78 2.25 -12.62
C THR A 248 1.61 1.96 -13.56
N LEU A 249 0.42 1.72 -13.04
CA LEU A 249 -0.75 1.30 -13.81
C LEU A 249 -1.44 2.44 -14.56
N PHE A 250 -1.71 3.55 -13.86
CA PHE A 250 -2.57 4.63 -14.35
C PHE A 250 -1.78 5.83 -14.87
N PHE A 251 -0.57 6.05 -14.37
CA PHE A 251 0.24 7.22 -14.70
C PHE A 251 1.48 6.88 -15.53
N GLY A 252 1.62 5.63 -16.02
CA GLY A 252 2.74 5.21 -16.86
C GLY A 252 4.07 5.05 -16.12
N GLY A 253 4.04 4.84 -14.80
CA GLY A 253 5.23 4.48 -14.00
C GLY A 253 6.36 5.49 -14.12
N TRP A 254 7.55 5.02 -14.54
CA TRP A 254 8.74 5.85 -14.68
C TRP A 254 8.76 6.74 -15.94
N GLN A 255 7.81 6.57 -16.88
CA GLN A 255 7.78 7.35 -18.12
C GLN A 255 7.51 8.83 -17.84
N GLY A 256 8.28 9.68 -18.52
CA GLY A 256 8.16 11.13 -18.49
C GLY A 256 8.95 11.76 -19.65
N PRO A 257 8.78 13.06 -19.91
CA PRO A 257 9.55 13.75 -20.94
C PRO A 257 11.05 13.52 -20.74
N LEU A 258 11.78 13.12 -21.79
CA LEU A 258 13.24 12.85 -21.76
C LEU A 258 13.68 11.66 -20.88
N ALA A 259 12.77 10.94 -20.23
CA ALA A 259 13.11 9.77 -19.40
C ALA A 259 13.72 8.61 -20.22
N ASP A 260 13.38 8.51 -21.51
CA ASP A 260 13.98 7.54 -22.43
C ASP A 260 15.46 7.79 -22.73
N ARG A 261 15.90 9.05 -22.63
CA ARG A 261 17.28 9.47 -22.92
C ARG A 261 18.14 9.49 -21.66
N TYR A 262 17.55 9.83 -20.52
CA TYR A 262 18.24 9.92 -19.24
C TYR A 262 17.60 8.97 -18.22
N ILE A 263 18.23 7.80 -18.04
CA ILE A 263 17.74 6.72 -17.15
C ILE A 263 17.50 7.22 -15.71
N TRP A 264 18.31 8.17 -15.23
CA TRP A 264 18.19 8.73 -13.88
C TRP A 264 16.93 9.60 -13.68
N LEU A 265 16.29 10.08 -14.75
CA LEU A 265 15.03 10.82 -14.65
C LEU A 265 13.83 9.89 -14.37
N GLY A 266 13.90 8.62 -14.77
CA GLY A 266 12.83 7.64 -14.55
C GLY A 266 12.42 7.51 -13.07
N PRO A 267 13.36 7.22 -12.15
CA PRO A 267 13.08 7.17 -10.72
C PRO A 267 12.53 8.48 -10.16
N VAL A 268 12.96 9.62 -10.69
CA VAL A 268 12.49 10.95 -10.24
C VAL A 268 11.03 11.18 -10.64
N TYR A 269 10.64 10.82 -11.87
CA TYR A 269 9.25 10.91 -12.31
C TYR A 269 8.35 9.96 -11.52
N LEU A 270 8.80 8.72 -11.29
CA LEU A 270 8.08 7.77 -10.46
C LEU A 270 7.89 8.33 -9.04
N PHE A 271 8.94 8.87 -8.45
CA PHE A 271 8.91 9.48 -7.12
C PHE A 271 7.94 10.67 -7.03
N ILE A 272 7.93 11.56 -8.02
CA ILE A 272 6.99 12.70 -8.07
C ILE A 272 5.53 12.21 -8.13
N LYS A 273 5.24 11.21 -8.98
CA LYS A 273 3.90 10.63 -9.08
C LYS A 273 3.48 9.93 -7.78
N VAL A 274 4.38 9.18 -7.15
CA VAL A 274 4.15 8.56 -5.84
C VAL A 274 3.88 9.63 -4.78
N LEU A 275 4.67 10.72 -4.74
CA LEU A 275 4.41 11.82 -3.82
C LEU A 275 3.06 12.50 -4.05
N ALA A 276 2.63 12.66 -5.30
CA ALA A 276 1.32 13.21 -5.63
C ALA A 276 0.17 12.30 -5.12
N LEU A 277 0.33 10.99 -5.26
CA LEU A 277 -0.63 10.01 -4.73
C LEU A 277 -0.62 9.98 -3.20
N LEU A 278 0.55 9.99 -2.56
CA LEU A 278 0.67 10.08 -1.10
C LEU A 278 0.06 11.38 -0.56
N PHE A 279 0.23 12.50 -1.27
CA PHE A 279 -0.45 13.75 -0.95
C PHE A 279 -1.98 13.58 -1.03
N LEU A 280 -2.50 12.89 -2.04
CA LEU A 280 -3.93 12.58 -2.17
C LEU A 280 -4.43 11.71 -1.00
N PHE A 281 -3.70 10.66 -0.60
CA PHE A 281 -4.02 9.87 0.59
C PHE A 281 -4.16 10.75 1.84
N ILE A 282 -3.17 11.61 2.08
CA ILE A 282 -3.13 12.48 3.26
C ILE A 282 -4.24 13.54 3.20
N TRP A 283 -4.54 14.06 2.01
CA TRP A 283 -5.60 15.03 1.82
C TRP A 283 -6.99 14.44 2.10
N ILE A 284 -7.25 13.23 1.60
CA ILE A 284 -8.51 12.51 1.84
C ILE A 284 -8.68 12.23 3.34
N ARG A 285 -7.63 11.74 4.01
CA ARG A 285 -7.64 11.56 5.48
C ARG A 285 -7.97 12.85 6.24
N ALA A 286 -7.53 14.00 5.75
CA ALA A 286 -7.81 15.28 6.39
C ALA A 286 -9.22 15.82 6.12
N SER A 287 -9.86 15.42 5.03
CA SER A 287 -11.09 16.05 4.52
C SER A 287 -12.34 15.19 4.61
N VAL A 288 -12.20 13.86 4.60
CA VAL A 288 -13.31 12.92 4.49
C VAL A 288 -13.64 12.30 5.84
N SER A 289 -14.94 12.16 6.13
CA SER A 289 -15.44 11.49 7.33
C SER A 289 -15.42 9.97 7.18
N ARG A 290 -15.28 9.27 8.31
CA ARG A 290 -15.27 7.81 8.36
C ARG A 290 -16.68 7.23 8.11
N PRO A 291 -16.87 6.34 7.13
CA PRO A 291 -18.10 5.57 7.02
C PRO A 291 -18.10 4.40 8.00
N ARG A 292 -19.30 3.98 8.39
CA ARG A 292 -19.50 2.78 9.22
C ARG A 292 -19.19 1.51 8.41
N PHE A 293 -18.68 0.46 9.06
CA PHE A 293 -18.37 -0.84 8.43
C PHE A 293 -19.50 -1.38 7.55
N ASP A 294 -20.73 -1.37 8.04
CA ASP A 294 -21.88 -1.90 7.30
C ASP A 294 -22.12 -1.14 5.97
N GLN A 295 -21.88 0.18 5.96
CA GLN A 295 -22.02 1.02 4.77
C GLN A 295 -20.89 0.75 3.78
N LEU A 296 -19.66 0.59 4.30
CA LEU A 296 -18.49 0.27 3.51
C LEU A 296 -18.64 -1.08 2.81
N MET A 297 -19.00 -2.13 3.56
CA MET A 297 -19.22 -3.46 3.00
C MET A 297 -20.36 -3.46 1.98
N ARG A 298 -21.46 -2.75 2.26
CA ARG A 298 -22.56 -2.61 1.31
C ARG A 298 -22.14 -1.90 0.02
N PHE A 299 -21.29 -0.88 0.11
CA PHE A 299 -20.74 -0.18 -1.05
C PHE A 299 -19.88 -1.10 -1.90
N ASN A 300 -18.99 -1.88 -1.28
CA ASN A 300 -18.18 -2.85 -2.01
C ASN A 300 -19.02 -3.89 -2.76
N TRP A 301 -19.89 -4.59 -2.03
CA TRP A 301 -20.66 -5.72 -2.56
C TRP A 301 -21.74 -5.31 -3.55
N LYS A 302 -22.43 -4.19 -3.32
CA LYS A 302 -23.55 -3.77 -4.19
C LYS A 302 -23.14 -2.85 -5.34
N PHE A 303 -21.99 -2.19 -5.24
CA PHE A 303 -21.59 -1.20 -6.24
C PHE A 303 -20.22 -1.50 -6.84
N MET A 304 -19.17 -1.67 -6.03
CA MET A 304 -17.81 -1.81 -6.58
C MET A 304 -17.57 -3.12 -7.34
N ILE A 305 -18.04 -4.25 -6.80
CA ILE A 305 -17.90 -5.54 -7.48
C ILE A 305 -18.70 -5.54 -8.80
N PRO A 306 -20.00 -5.16 -8.84
CA PRO A 306 -20.72 -5.04 -10.10
C PRO A 306 -20.08 -4.05 -11.08
N ALA A 307 -19.60 -2.89 -10.61
CA ALA A 307 -18.91 -1.93 -11.46
C ALA A 307 -17.61 -2.49 -12.05
N GLY A 308 -16.82 -3.22 -11.26
CA GLY A 308 -15.61 -3.91 -11.71
C GLY A 308 -15.91 -4.99 -12.75
N LEU A 309 -16.99 -5.75 -12.59
CA LEU A 309 -17.42 -6.75 -13.57
C LEU A 309 -17.88 -6.11 -14.88
N VAL A 310 -18.64 -5.02 -14.82
CA VAL A 310 -19.02 -4.26 -16.02
C VAL A 310 -17.78 -3.71 -16.71
N TYR A 311 -16.84 -3.13 -15.95
CA TYR A 311 -15.60 -2.61 -16.52
C TYR A 311 -14.77 -3.71 -17.18
N LEU A 312 -14.65 -4.88 -16.54
CA LEU A 312 -13.96 -6.05 -17.09
C LEU A 312 -14.59 -6.54 -18.39
N THR A 313 -15.91 -6.74 -18.40
CA THR A 313 -16.63 -7.25 -19.58
C THR A 313 -16.53 -6.28 -20.75
N VAL A 314 -16.69 -4.97 -20.51
CA VAL A 314 -16.53 -3.95 -21.56
C VAL A 314 -15.07 -3.89 -22.04
N SER A 315 -14.09 -3.96 -21.13
CA SER A 315 -12.67 -4.01 -21.50
C SER A 315 -12.35 -5.23 -22.36
N ALA A 316 -12.92 -6.40 -22.04
CA ALA A 316 -12.77 -7.61 -22.84
C ALA A 316 -13.33 -7.46 -24.25
N VAL A 317 -14.52 -6.88 -24.39
CA VAL A 317 -15.15 -6.59 -25.69
C VAL A 317 -14.27 -5.62 -26.48
N ILE A 318 -13.83 -4.52 -25.87
CA ILE A 318 -12.93 -3.53 -26.47
C ILE A 318 -11.66 -4.20 -26.99
N THR A 319 -11.00 -5.04 -26.18
CA THR A 319 -9.78 -5.75 -26.59
C THR A 319 -10.04 -6.64 -27.81
N VAL A 320 -11.14 -7.38 -27.87
CA VAL A 320 -11.44 -8.28 -29.00
C VAL A 320 -11.74 -7.52 -30.30
N PHE A 321 -12.34 -6.33 -30.23
CA PHE A 321 -12.75 -5.57 -31.42
C PHE A 321 -11.71 -4.55 -31.90
N LEU A 322 -10.84 -4.05 -31.02
CA LEU A 322 -9.88 -2.98 -31.32
C LEU A 322 -8.41 -3.45 -31.35
N LYS A 323 -8.11 -4.67 -30.90
CA LYS A 323 -6.79 -5.31 -31.00
C LYS A 323 -6.90 -6.66 -31.68
#